data_AF-A0A922NBN1-F1
#
_entry.id   AF-A0A922NBN1-F1
#
_cell.length_a   1.000
_cell.length_b   1.000
_cell.length_c   1.000
_cell.angle_alpha   90.00
_cell.angle_beta   90.00
_cell.angle_gamma   90.00
#
_symmetry.space_group_name_H-M   'P 1'
#
loop_
_entity.id
_entity.type
_entity.pdbx_description
1 polymer ?
#
loop_
_entity_poly.entity_id
_entity_poly.type
_entity_poly.pdbx_seq_one_letter_code
_entity_poly.pdbx_strand_id
1 'polypeptide(L)'
;MSSNPFVVSWWPLALGDPALFHVSLQTACLDLELKAQRGFLNSEILMNDSVSLVRQRVENPLLRYKDETMDSVVTLAAIEYGKRHIDAAKMHIDGVKGMVQSRGGIQLLKLTSPLTARMVSWVLLILTQIPQFDVQDDFSVGDAIAPIPQWLEATTSQDQIPPYLVDLQLDPLVGGVFFRLRNLFRQHHLSTTDLHDLTCFVLHKLLLPSSTADLRSPNILETSQCVRHATALYMLNIHGTTYFSHAELQWSLVSKLRDNIESVPGLFMIHHRPLLLWILFVGIVASYGTPHHPWFTTEAELFASYMSLQTWDETALSLEEVLWFKSPRTEHIFRQAWEGIMTVS
;
A
#
# COMPACT_ATOMS: atom_id res chain seq x y z
N MET A 1 17.36 -10.51 10.70
CA MET A 1 16.55 -9.66 11.59
C MET A 1 16.50 -8.28 10.95
N SER A 2 15.38 -7.89 10.33
CA SER A 2 15.21 -6.54 9.83
C SER A 2 14.88 -5.63 11.01
N SER A 3 15.77 -4.69 11.31
CA SER A 3 15.56 -3.66 12.33
C SER A 3 14.46 -2.69 11.87
N ASN A 4 13.51 -2.36 12.76
CA ASN A 4 12.41 -1.45 12.47
C ASN A 4 12.94 -0.08 12.00
N PRO A 5 12.59 0.42 10.79
CA PRO A 5 13.11 1.66 10.23
C PRO A 5 12.86 2.89 11.12
N PHE A 6 11.81 2.90 11.94
CA PHE A 6 11.59 3.97 12.90
C PHE A 6 12.63 3.98 14.03
N VAL A 7 13.10 2.82 14.45
CA VAL A 7 14.10 2.71 15.53
C VAL A 7 15.49 3.08 15.01
N VAL A 8 15.87 2.58 13.84
CA VAL A 8 17.23 2.76 13.29
C VAL A 8 17.42 4.06 12.50
N SER A 9 16.36 4.65 11.94
CA SER A 9 16.50 5.84 11.07
C SER A 9 15.70 7.04 11.58
N TRP A 10 14.41 6.87 11.92
CA TRP A 10 13.59 7.99 12.36
C TRP A 10 13.99 8.54 13.74
N TRP A 11 14.16 7.67 14.73
CA TRP A 11 14.40 8.08 16.11
C TRP A 11 15.70 8.89 16.30
N PRO A 12 16.85 8.52 15.69
CA PRO A 12 18.04 9.35 15.73
C PRO A 12 17.83 10.75 15.13
N LEU A 13 17.07 10.87 14.04
CA LEU A 13 16.73 12.17 13.43
C LEU A 13 15.82 12.99 14.35
N ALA A 14 14.80 12.35 14.91
CA ALA A 14 13.88 13.00 15.84
C ALA A 14 14.61 13.53 17.08
N LEU A 15 15.58 12.81 17.64
CA LEU A 15 16.39 13.30 18.76
C LEU A 15 17.31 14.48 18.40
N GLY A 16 17.70 14.58 17.13
CA GLY A 16 18.58 15.64 16.63
C GLY A 16 17.86 16.95 16.26
N ASP A 17 16.53 16.92 16.11
CA ASP A 17 15.74 18.08 15.65
C ASP A 17 14.52 18.34 16.54
N PRO A 18 14.42 19.53 17.17
CA PRO A 18 13.31 19.84 18.08
C PRO A 18 11.92 19.74 17.46
N ALA A 19 11.73 20.19 16.21
CA ALA A 19 10.41 20.14 15.59
C ALA A 19 10.00 18.69 15.34
N LEU A 20 10.92 17.88 14.80
CA LEU A 20 10.69 16.47 14.54
C LEU A 20 10.48 15.66 15.83
N PHE A 21 11.20 16.01 16.90
CA PHE A 21 11.00 15.43 18.23
C PHE A 21 9.57 15.65 18.74
N HIS A 22 9.11 16.90 18.71
CA HIS A 22 7.80 17.28 19.24
C HIS A 22 6.65 16.63 18.46
N VAL A 23 6.70 16.62 17.12
CA VAL A 23 5.65 15.94 16.33
C VAL A 23 5.67 14.42 16.51
N SER A 24 6.84 13.83 16.77
CA SER A 24 6.96 12.39 17.04
C SER A 24 6.31 12.03 18.38
N LEU A 25 6.55 12.84 19.42
CA LEU A 25 5.89 12.69 20.72
C LEU A 25 4.38 12.86 20.60
N GLN A 26 3.94 13.84 19.81
CA GLN A 26 2.54 14.10 19.57
C GLN A 26 1.85 12.92 18.85
N THR A 27 2.52 12.29 17.89
CA THR A 27 1.99 11.10 17.21
C THR A 27 1.80 9.93 18.19
N ALA A 28 2.78 9.70 19.07
CA ALA A 28 2.66 8.69 20.12
C ALA A 28 1.52 9.00 21.10
N CYS A 29 1.36 10.27 21.46
CA CYS A 29 0.26 10.73 22.31
C CYS A 29 -1.11 10.49 21.65
N LEU A 30 -1.25 10.83 20.37
CA LEU A 30 -2.48 10.63 19.61
C LEU A 30 -2.85 9.14 19.53
N ASP A 31 -1.89 8.25 19.28
CA ASP A 31 -2.13 6.80 19.24
C ASP A 31 -2.66 6.27 20.59
N LEU A 32 -2.08 6.72 21.70
CA LEU A 32 -2.57 6.38 23.04
C LEU A 32 -3.98 6.92 23.31
N GLU A 33 -4.26 8.15 22.90
CA GLU A 33 -5.56 8.81 23.08
C GLU A 33 -6.67 8.14 22.24
N LEU A 34 -6.37 7.80 20.98
CA LEU A 34 -7.28 7.05 20.10
C LEU A 34 -7.63 5.68 20.70
N LYS A 35 -6.65 4.97 21.26
CA LYS A 35 -6.87 3.69 21.96
C LYS A 35 -7.67 3.85 23.25
N ALA A 36 -7.45 4.94 23.98
CA ALA A 36 -8.15 5.21 25.23
C ALA A 36 -9.60 5.67 25.02
N GLN A 37 -9.93 6.22 23.84
CA GLN A 37 -11.26 6.79 23.51
C GLN A 37 -11.72 7.88 24.49
N ARG A 38 -10.78 8.70 24.98
CA ARG A 38 -11.02 9.72 26.02
C ARG A 38 -10.82 11.17 25.54
N GLY A 39 -10.82 11.40 24.23
CA GLY A 39 -10.54 12.72 23.63
C GLY A 39 -9.03 12.99 23.45
N PHE A 40 -8.68 14.23 23.09
CA PHE A 40 -7.36 14.59 22.54
C PHE A 40 -6.58 15.65 23.35
N LEU A 41 -6.86 15.79 24.66
CA LEU A 41 -6.37 16.90 25.47
C LEU A 41 -4.84 17.05 25.42
N ASN A 42 -4.07 15.97 25.57
CA ASN A 42 -2.62 16.04 25.62
C ASN A 42 -2.05 16.31 24.22
N SER A 43 -2.60 15.67 23.18
CA SER A 43 -2.15 15.94 21.81
C SER A 43 -2.56 17.32 21.31
N GLU A 44 -3.60 17.96 21.86
CA GLU A 44 -3.94 19.36 21.60
C GLU A 44 -2.95 20.32 22.25
N ILE A 45 -2.54 20.07 23.49
CA ILE A 45 -1.51 20.89 24.17
C ILE A 45 -0.20 20.83 23.38
N LEU A 46 0.25 19.63 23.00
CA LEU A 46 1.48 19.43 22.21
C LEU A 46 1.39 19.99 20.78
N MET A 47 0.18 20.23 20.27
CA MET A 47 -0.02 20.76 18.92
C MET A 47 0.50 22.19 18.79
N ASN A 48 0.23 23.04 19.78
CA ASN A 48 0.63 24.45 19.73
C ASN A 48 2.15 24.61 19.60
N ASP A 49 2.91 23.83 20.37
CA ASP A 49 4.37 23.83 20.32
C ASP A 49 4.87 23.31 18.96
N SER A 50 4.31 22.20 18.49
CA SER A 50 4.70 21.57 17.23
C SER A 50 4.45 22.49 16.02
N VAL A 51 3.26 23.11 15.95
CA VAL A 51 2.90 24.05 14.89
C VAL A 51 3.75 25.32 14.95
N SER A 52 4.05 25.83 16.15
CA SER A 52 4.92 26.99 16.34
C SER A 52 6.34 26.72 15.82
N LEU A 53 6.94 25.59 16.20
CA LEU A 53 8.26 25.17 15.72
C LEU A 53 8.29 24.99 14.20
N VAL A 54 7.29 24.31 13.64
CA VAL A 54 7.20 24.12 12.19
C VAL A 54 7.05 25.46 11.46
N ARG A 55 6.22 26.38 11.97
CA ARG A 55 6.06 27.72 11.38
C ARG A 55 7.39 28.48 11.33
N GLN A 56 8.13 28.52 12.44
CA GLN A 56 9.44 29.15 12.50
C GLN A 56 10.42 28.57 11.47
N ARG A 57 10.38 27.25 11.25
CA ARG A 57 11.22 26.59 10.25
C ARG A 57 10.83 26.92 8.82
N VAL A 58 9.53 26.94 8.52
CA VAL A 58 9.00 27.26 7.18
C VAL A 58 9.29 28.71 6.80
N GLU A 59 9.28 29.63 7.78
CA GLU A 59 9.64 31.04 7.58
C GLU A 59 11.16 31.23 7.38
N ASN A 60 11.98 30.32 7.88
CA ASN A 60 13.44 30.40 7.76
C ASN A 60 13.94 29.80 6.42
N PRO A 61 14.55 30.59 5.52
CA PRO A 61 15.04 30.09 4.22
C PRO A 61 16.06 28.94 4.32
N LEU A 62 16.80 28.83 5.42
CA LEU A 62 17.80 27.79 5.63
C LEU A 62 17.20 26.47 6.15
N LEU A 63 16.00 26.50 6.69
CA LEU A 63 15.36 25.34 7.35
C LEU A 63 14.14 24.84 6.60
N ARG A 64 13.44 25.69 5.84
CA ARG A 64 12.13 25.41 5.24
C ARG A 64 12.05 24.19 4.31
N TYR A 65 13.19 23.72 3.78
CA TYR A 65 13.26 22.56 2.88
C TYR A 65 14.15 21.43 3.42
N LYS A 66 14.56 21.50 4.69
CA LYS A 66 15.30 20.40 5.32
C LYS A 66 14.41 19.18 5.55
N ASP A 67 15.03 18.01 5.60
CA ASP A 67 14.38 16.71 5.80
C ASP A 67 13.47 16.73 7.03
N GLU A 68 13.97 17.21 8.16
CA GLU A 68 13.23 17.23 9.43
C GLU A 68 12.03 18.18 9.38
N THR A 69 12.09 19.23 8.56
CA THR A 69 10.95 20.13 8.33
C THR A 69 9.85 19.42 7.55
N MET A 70 10.23 18.74 6.46
CA MET A 70 9.28 18.00 5.62
C MET A 70 8.64 16.84 6.40
N ASP A 71 9.45 16.10 7.14
CA ASP A 71 9.03 15.00 8.02
C ASP A 71 8.11 15.51 9.15
N SER A 72 8.37 16.71 9.69
CA SER A 72 7.47 17.35 10.66
C SER A 72 6.12 17.71 10.05
N VAL A 73 6.11 18.31 8.85
CA VAL A 73 4.88 18.73 8.17
C VAL A 73 4.01 17.54 7.77
N VAL A 74 4.60 16.48 7.21
CA VAL A 74 3.82 15.27 6.84
C VAL A 74 3.28 14.57 8.08
N THR A 75 4.02 14.58 9.20
CA THR A 75 3.54 14.02 10.47
C THR A 75 2.37 14.84 11.03
N LEU A 76 2.43 16.18 10.97
CA LEU A 76 1.30 17.04 11.34
C LEU A 76 0.08 16.78 10.47
N ALA A 77 0.24 16.55 9.16
CA ALA A 77 -0.87 16.16 8.30
C ALA A 77 -1.57 14.90 8.81
N ALA A 78 -0.81 13.88 9.21
CA ALA A 78 -1.37 12.64 9.76
C ALA A 78 -2.06 12.85 11.11
N ILE A 79 -1.49 13.68 11.99
CA ILE A 79 -2.09 13.99 13.30
C ILE A 79 -3.43 14.72 13.12
N GLU A 80 -3.46 15.78 12.32
CA GLU A 80 -4.69 16.55 12.07
C GLU A 80 -5.76 15.69 11.39
N TYR A 81 -5.36 14.83 10.45
CA TYR A 81 -6.28 13.87 9.85
C TYR A 81 -6.86 12.89 10.87
N GLY A 82 -6.03 12.33 11.76
CA GLY A 82 -6.46 11.44 12.84
C GLY A 82 -7.44 12.10 13.81
N LYS A 83 -7.33 13.42 14.02
CA LYS A 83 -8.28 14.25 14.76
C LYS A 83 -9.52 14.66 13.97
N ARG A 84 -9.64 14.24 12.70
CA ARG A 84 -10.70 14.63 11.75
C ARG A 84 -10.70 16.11 11.38
N HIS A 85 -9.58 16.81 11.53
CA HIS A 85 -9.39 18.20 11.06
C HIS A 85 -8.92 18.22 9.60
N ILE A 86 -9.82 17.86 8.68
CA ILE A 86 -9.50 17.60 7.27
C ILE A 86 -8.89 18.81 6.56
N ASP A 87 -9.39 20.03 6.83
CA ASP A 87 -8.88 21.25 6.20
C ASP A 87 -7.44 21.57 6.63
N ALA A 88 -7.12 21.37 7.92
CA ALA A 88 -5.77 21.55 8.44
C ALA A 88 -4.81 20.49 7.87
N ALA A 89 -5.24 19.23 7.82
CA ALA A 89 -4.48 18.15 7.20
C ALA A 89 -4.18 18.45 5.72
N LYS A 90 -5.17 18.96 4.98
CA LYS A 90 -5.00 19.35 3.57
C LYS A 90 -3.97 20.47 3.40
N MET A 91 -4.00 21.49 4.26
CA MET A 91 -2.99 22.56 4.24
C MET A 91 -1.58 22.02 4.41
N HIS A 92 -1.38 21.06 5.33
CA HIS A 92 -0.08 20.41 5.51
C HIS A 92 0.33 19.53 4.32
N ILE A 93 -0.61 18.79 3.73
CA ILE A 93 -0.38 18.00 2.51
C ILE A 93 0.08 18.90 1.36
N ASP A 94 -0.62 19.98 1.10
CA ASP A 94 -0.28 20.93 0.02
C ASP A 94 1.08 21.59 0.30
N GLY A 95 1.35 21.94 1.56
CA GLY A 95 2.63 22.48 2.00
C GLY A 95 3.81 21.54 1.73
N VAL A 96 3.71 20.26 2.14
CA VAL A 96 4.81 19.30 1.94
C VAL A 96 4.98 18.95 0.45
N LYS A 97 3.90 18.88 -0.35
CA LYS A 97 4.01 18.73 -1.81
C LYS A 97 4.79 19.89 -2.44
N GLY A 98 4.54 21.13 -2.00
CA GLY A 98 5.31 22.30 -2.44
C GLY A 98 6.79 22.22 -2.05
N MET A 99 7.11 21.67 -0.87
CA MET A 99 8.50 21.43 -0.44
C MET A 99 9.19 20.35 -1.30
N VAL A 100 8.50 19.26 -1.62
CA VAL A 100 8.99 18.23 -2.55
C VAL A 100 9.30 18.83 -3.91
N GLN A 101 8.40 19.66 -4.45
CA GLN A 101 8.63 20.34 -5.73
C GLN A 101 9.83 21.28 -5.67
N SER A 102 10.00 22.00 -4.58
CA SER A 102 11.14 22.89 -4.36
C SER A 102 12.48 22.13 -4.29
N ARG A 103 12.45 20.83 -4.01
CA ARG A 103 13.61 19.91 -4.04
C ARG A 103 13.73 19.12 -5.34
N GLY A 104 13.00 19.52 -6.38
CA GLY A 104 13.10 18.94 -7.72
C GLY A 104 12.37 17.60 -7.88
N GLY A 105 11.38 17.32 -7.03
CA GLY A 105 10.53 16.14 -7.16
C GLY A 105 10.75 15.06 -6.11
N ILE A 106 9.82 14.11 -6.06
CA ILE A 106 9.87 13.00 -5.11
C ILE A 106 11.03 12.05 -5.41
N GLN A 107 11.41 11.89 -6.69
CA GLN A 107 12.57 11.08 -7.04
C GLN A 107 13.90 11.70 -6.61
N LEU A 108 14.11 12.99 -6.87
CA LEU A 108 15.34 13.66 -6.45
C LEU A 108 15.42 13.76 -4.92
N LEU A 109 14.27 13.94 -4.25
CA LEU A 109 14.20 13.82 -2.80
C LEU A 109 14.60 12.42 -2.35
N LYS A 110 14.13 11.34 -2.98
CA LYS A 110 14.49 9.97 -2.62
C LYS A 110 16.00 9.70 -2.72
N LEU A 111 16.68 10.29 -3.70
CA LEU A 111 18.13 10.15 -3.86
C LEU A 111 18.93 10.88 -2.76
N THR A 112 18.40 11.97 -2.22
CA THR A 112 19.09 12.82 -1.25
C THR A 112 18.66 12.56 0.20
N SER A 113 17.40 12.21 0.42
CA SER A 113 16.79 11.78 1.68
C SER A 113 15.76 10.66 1.44
N PRO A 114 16.22 9.39 1.41
CA PRO A 114 15.35 8.25 1.15
C PRO A 114 14.23 8.08 2.19
N LEU A 115 14.49 8.39 3.47
CA LEU A 115 13.49 8.25 4.53
C LEU A 115 12.35 9.27 4.35
N THR A 116 12.68 10.54 4.15
CA THR A 116 11.70 11.61 3.96
C THR A 116 10.85 11.35 2.72
N ALA A 117 11.46 10.92 1.60
CA ALA A 117 10.70 10.58 0.40
C ALA A 117 9.67 9.47 0.64
N ARG A 118 10.08 8.38 1.32
CA ARG A 118 9.20 7.26 1.68
C ARG A 118 8.05 7.71 2.57
N MET A 119 8.36 8.48 3.60
CA MET A 119 7.38 9.03 4.53
C MET A 119 6.35 9.90 3.82
N VAL A 120 6.82 10.84 2.99
CA VAL A 120 5.94 11.73 2.24
C VAL A 120 5.06 10.97 1.25
N SER A 121 5.63 10.10 0.40
CA SER A 121 4.82 9.36 -0.57
C SER A 121 3.83 8.41 0.09
N TRP A 122 4.23 7.73 1.16
CA TRP A 122 3.38 6.77 1.86
C TRP A 122 2.23 7.46 2.62
N VAL A 123 2.55 8.44 3.47
CA VAL A 123 1.56 9.09 4.32
C VAL A 123 0.53 9.83 3.48
N LEU A 124 0.93 10.54 2.44
CA LEU A 124 -0.01 11.26 1.59
C LEU A 124 -1.00 10.31 0.87
N LEU A 125 -0.52 9.16 0.39
CA LEU A 125 -1.38 8.15 -0.22
C LEU A 125 -2.42 7.60 0.76
N ILE A 126 -2.01 7.24 1.98
CA ILE A 126 -2.94 6.64 2.96
C ILE A 126 -3.98 7.66 3.47
N LEU A 127 -3.60 8.92 3.70
CA LEU A 127 -4.51 9.95 4.22
C LEU A 127 -5.56 10.35 3.19
N THR A 128 -5.14 10.47 1.92
CA THR A 128 -6.04 10.89 0.84
C THR A 128 -6.73 9.72 0.14
N GLN A 129 -6.26 8.49 0.37
CA GLN A 129 -6.66 7.26 -0.30
C GLN A 129 -6.51 7.30 -1.84
N ILE A 130 -5.76 8.27 -2.37
CA ILE A 130 -5.54 8.51 -3.79
C ILE A 130 -4.07 8.90 -3.97
N PRO A 131 -3.37 8.39 -5.00
CA PRO A 131 -2.00 8.78 -5.29
C PRO A 131 -1.82 10.30 -5.38
N GLN A 132 -0.84 10.84 -4.66
CA GLN A 132 -0.53 12.28 -4.63
C GLN A 132 0.66 12.68 -5.50
N PHE A 133 1.35 11.69 -6.04
CA PHE A 133 2.49 11.82 -6.94
C PHE A 133 2.27 10.93 -8.15
N ASP A 134 2.71 11.39 -9.32
CA ASP A 134 2.77 10.55 -10.50
C ASP A 134 3.83 9.44 -10.34
N VAL A 135 3.81 8.49 -11.26
CA VAL A 135 4.82 7.43 -11.36
C VAL A 135 5.61 7.55 -12.65
N GLN A 136 6.88 7.19 -12.61
CA GLN A 136 7.70 7.09 -13.81
C GLN A 136 7.37 5.81 -14.59
N ASP A 137 7.52 5.91 -15.91
CA ASP A 137 7.55 4.76 -16.80
C ASP A 137 8.97 4.20 -16.87
N ASP A 138 9.14 3.00 -17.41
CA ASP A 138 10.41 2.26 -17.38
C ASP A 138 11.59 2.99 -18.05
N PHE A 139 11.29 3.98 -18.90
CA PHE A 139 12.27 4.77 -19.65
C PHE A 139 12.25 6.26 -19.31
N SER A 140 11.29 6.71 -18.48
CA SER A 140 11.23 8.13 -18.14
C SER A 140 12.14 8.41 -16.96
N VAL A 141 12.90 9.51 -17.07
CA VAL A 141 13.61 10.12 -15.95
C VAL A 141 12.85 11.39 -15.61
N GLY A 142 12.30 11.44 -14.40
CA GLY A 142 11.44 12.54 -13.98
C GLY A 142 11.47 12.84 -12.49
N ASP A 143 10.55 13.69 -12.08
CA ASP A 143 10.32 14.11 -10.70
C ASP A 143 9.36 13.18 -9.93
N ALA A 144 8.60 12.34 -10.65
CA ALA A 144 7.63 11.34 -10.17
C ALA A 144 8.25 10.14 -9.42
N ILE A 145 7.46 9.24 -8.82
CA ILE A 145 7.98 8.05 -8.12
C ILE A 145 8.61 7.07 -9.13
N ALA A 146 9.90 6.79 -8.98
CA ALA A 146 10.60 5.82 -9.83
C ALA A 146 10.44 4.36 -9.36
N PRO A 147 10.47 3.39 -10.28
CA PRO A 147 10.52 1.97 -9.93
C PRO A 147 11.85 1.61 -9.24
N ILE A 148 11.86 0.49 -8.50
CA ILE A 148 13.09 -0.11 -7.97
C ILE A 148 13.88 -0.83 -9.07
N PRO A 149 15.21 -1.03 -8.94
CA PRO A 149 16.00 -1.73 -9.95
C PRO A 149 15.46 -3.12 -10.33
N GLN A 150 15.02 -3.90 -9.34
CA GLN A 150 14.46 -5.25 -9.52
C GLN A 150 13.18 -5.25 -10.37
N TRP A 151 12.43 -4.14 -10.38
CA TRP A 151 11.27 -3.97 -11.25
C TRP A 151 11.68 -3.86 -12.71
N LEU A 152 12.74 -3.10 -12.99
CA LEU A 152 13.25 -2.95 -14.36
C LEU A 152 13.82 -4.28 -14.86
N GLU A 153 14.55 -5.00 -14.02
CA GLU A 153 15.14 -6.32 -14.31
C GLU A 153 14.06 -7.38 -14.62
N ALA A 154 12.98 -7.42 -13.83
CA ALA A 154 11.88 -8.39 -14.00
C ALA A 154 11.15 -8.29 -15.36
N THR A 155 11.27 -7.15 -16.06
CA THR A 155 10.72 -6.94 -17.40
C THR A 155 11.38 -7.82 -18.46
N THR A 156 12.64 -8.22 -18.22
CA THR A 156 13.45 -8.98 -19.18
C THR A 156 13.25 -10.49 -19.09
N SER A 157 12.53 -10.97 -18.09
CA SER A 157 12.37 -12.40 -17.84
C SER A 157 11.19 -13.03 -18.59
N GLN A 158 11.46 -14.14 -19.26
CA GLN A 158 10.46 -15.07 -19.80
C GLN A 158 10.16 -16.18 -18.77
N ASP A 159 9.41 -15.85 -17.71
CA ASP A 159 8.78 -16.91 -16.92
C ASP A 159 7.61 -17.48 -17.73
N GLN A 160 7.39 -18.80 -17.68
CA GLN A 160 6.26 -19.41 -18.38
C GLN A 160 4.97 -18.98 -17.69
N ILE A 161 4.15 -18.21 -18.42
CA ILE A 161 2.83 -17.80 -17.97
C ILE A 161 1.93 -19.05 -17.96
N PRO A 162 1.30 -19.41 -16.82
CA PRO A 162 0.37 -20.53 -16.76
C PRO A 162 -0.74 -20.37 -17.80
N PRO A 163 -1.21 -21.46 -18.43
CA PRO A 163 -2.21 -21.37 -19.51
C PRO A 163 -3.47 -20.58 -19.12
N TYR A 164 -3.92 -20.70 -17.87
CA TYR A 164 -5.09 -19.98 -17.35
C TYR A 164 -4.86 -18.47 -17.18
N LEU A 165 -3.63 -17.97 -17.32
CA LEU A 165 -3.32 -16.54 -17.32
C LEU A 165 -2.98 -16.01 -18.73
N VAL A 166 -2.75 -16.89 -19.71
CA VAL A 166 -2.42 -16.48 -21.09
C VAL A 166 -3.60 -15.78 -21.76
N ASP A 167 -4.81 -16.29 -21.58
CA ASP A 167 -6.03 -15.72 -22.14
C ASP A 167 -6.67 -14.65 -21.25
N LEU A 168 -6.00 -14.24 -20.17
CA LEU A 168 -6.53 -13.26 -19.22
C LEU A 168 -6.47 -11.86 -19.83
N GLN A 169 -7.61 -11.40 -20.38
CA GLN A 169 -7.73 -10.07 -20.97
C GLN A 169 -7.88 -9.01 -19.87
N LEU A 170 -6.79 -8.28 -19.62
CA LEU A 170 -6.75 -7.17 -18.67
C LEU A 170 -6.50 -5.83 -19.38
N ASP A 171 -6.85 -4.75 -18.70
CA ASP A 171 -6.23 -3.45 -18.89
C ASP A 171 -4.69 -3.63 -18.98
N PRO A 172 -4.01 -3.11 -20.02
CA PRO A 172 -2.58 -3.30 -20.19
C PRO A 172 -1.74 -2.80 -19.02
N LEU A 173 -2.18 -1.73 -18.34
CA LEU A 173 -1.50 -1.26 -17.13
C LEU A 173 -1.64 -2.26 -15.99
N VAL A 174 -2.87 -2.72 -15.70
CA VAL A 174 -3.10 -3.73 -14.64
C VAL A 174 -2.36 -5.04 -14.94
N GLY A 175 -2.49 -5.56 -16.16
CA GLY A 175 -1.81 -6.78 -16.59
C GLY A 175 -0.29 -6.64 -16.53
N GLY A 176 0.26 -5.55 -17.06
CA GLY A 176 1.69 -5.27 -17.02
C GLY A 176 2.25 -5.21 -15.60
N VAL A 177 1.52 -4.58 -14.67
CA VAL A 177 1.92 -4.55 -13.26
C VAL A 177 1.85 -5.94 -12.62
N PHE A 178 0.73 -6.64 -12.80
CA PHE A 178 0.48 -7.95 -12.20
C PHE A 178 1.52 -9.00 -12.63
N PHE A 179 1.74 -9.15 -13.94
CA PHE A 179 2.69 -10.14 -14.47
C PHE A 179 4.13 -9.80 -14.11
N ARG A 180 4.48 -8.51 -14.05
CA ARG A 180 5.83 -8.11 -13.66
C ARG A 180 6.10 -8.36 -12.18
N LEU A 181 5.14 -8.12 -11.30
CA LEU A 181 5.25 -8.50 -9.88
C LEU A 181 5.42 -10.00 -9.72
N ARG A 182 4.66 -10.79 -10.49
CA ARG A 182 4.76 -12.26 -10.50
C ARG A 182 6.19 -12.70 -10.83
N ASN A 183 6.80 -12.13 -11.86
CA ASN A 183 8.18 -12.44 -12.23
C ASN A 183 9.18 -11.97 -11.16
N LEU A 184 9.02 -10.73 -10.68
CA LEU A 184 9.90 -10.12 -9.69
C LEU A 184 9.98 -10.96 -8.42
N PHE A 185 8.84 -11.37 -7.85
CA PHE A 185 8.82 -12.13 -6.59
C PHE A 185 9.38 -13.56 -6.70
N ARG A 186 9.43 -14.15 -7.91
CA ARG A 186 10.10 -15.43 -8.12
C ARG A 186 11.61 -15.32 -8.21
N GLN A 187 12.12 -14.16 -8.62
CA GLN A 187 13.52 -13.98 -8.99
C GLN A 187 14.34 -13.24 -7.95
N HIS A 188 13.68 -12.38 -7.19
CA HIS A 188 14.36 -11.47 -6.29
C HIS A 188 13.87 -11.62 -4.87
N HIS A 189 14.83 -11.66 -3.94
CA HIS A 189 14.56 -11.37 -2.55
C HIS A 189 14.64 -9.86 -2.34
N LEU A 190 13.63 -9.29 -1.68
CA LEU A 190 13.56 -7.86 -1.41
C LEU A 190 13.93 -7.55 0.04
N SER A 191 14.70 -6.48 0.23
CA SER A 191 14.85 -5.89 1.56
C SER A 191 13.54 -5.25 2.02
N THR A 192 13.41 -4.94 3.31
CA THR A 192 12.23 -4.22 3.84
C THR A 192 12.02 -2.86 3.16
N THR A 193 13.12 -2.14 2.87
CA THR A 193 13.06 -0.85 2.18
C THR A 193 12.72 -0.98 0.70
N ASP A 194 13.23 -2.01 0.02
CA ASP A 194 12.87 -2.26 -1.39
C ASP A 194 11.42 -2.68 -1.52
N LEU A 195 10.91 -3.51 -0.59
CA LEU A 195 9.50 -3.88 -0.55
C LEU A 195 8.62 -2.65 -0.32
N HIS A 196 9.00 -1.75 0.60
CA HIS A 196 8.28 -0.49 0.80
C HIS A 196 8.27 0.38 -0.46
N ASP A 197 9.42 0.54 -1.11
CA ASP A 197 9.55 1.34 -2.32
C ASP A 197 8.73 0.74 -3.48
N LEU A 198 8.73 -0.58 -3.63
CA LEU A 198 7.90 -1.30 -4.59
C LEU A 198 6.42 -1.15 -4.29
N THR A 199 6.00 -1.31 -3.04
CA THR A 199 4.59 -1.12 -2.63
C THR A 199 4.14 0.30 -2.93
N CYS A 200 4.93 1.32 -2.56
CA CYS A 200 4.63 2.71 -2.89
C CYS A 200 4.42 2.90 -4.40
N PHE A 201 5.38 2.44 -5.21
CA PHE A 201 5.32 2.57 -6.67
C PHE A 201 4.09 1.86 -7.26
N VAL A 202 3.83 0.61 -6.88
CA VAL A 202 2.70 -0.19 -7.40
C VAL A 202 1.37 0.42 -7.03
N LEU A 203 1.19 0.84 -5.77
CA LEU A 203 -0.07 1.45 -5.34
C LEU A 203 -0.33 2.77 -6.06
N HIS A 204 0.70 3.61 -6.23
CA HIS A 204 0.55 4.82 -7.03
C HIS A 204 0.19 4.49 -8.48
N LYS A 205 0.88 3.52 -9.10
CA LYS A 205 0.63 3.13 -10.49
C LYS A 205 -0.76 2.54 -10.71
N LEU A 206 -1.26 1.71 -9.79
CA LEU A 206 -2.58 1.04 -9.93
C LEU A 206 -3.76 1.92 -9.55
N LEU A 207 -3.59 2.86 -8.61
CA LEU A 207 -4.67 3.67 -8.06
C LEU A 207 -4.75 5.08 -8.68
N LEU A 208 -3.80 5.45 -9.54
CA LEU A 208 -3.90 6.68 -10.31
C LEU A 208 -5.16 6.61 -11.21
N PRO A 209 -5.95 7.69 -11.29
CA PRO A 209 -7.12 7.74 -12.16
C PRO A 209 -6.73 7.41 -13.61
N SER A 210 -7.22 6.27 -14.13
CA SER A 210 -6.93 5.88 -15.52
C SER A 210 -7.82 6.68 -16.47
N SER A 211 -7.23 7.31 -17.49
CA SER A 211 -7.98 8.02 -18.57
C SER A 211 -8.58 7.06 -19.61
N THR A 212 -8.36 5.75 -19.51
CA THR A 212 -8.61 4.77 -20.58
C THR A 212 -10.01 4.14 -20.55
N ALA A 213 -11.02 4.85 -20.07
CA ALA A 213 -12.38 4.34 -19.95
C ALA A 213 -13.07 4.08 -21.31
N ASP A 214 -12.55 4.60 -22.43
CA ASP A 214 -13.42 4.83 -23.59
C ASP A 214 -13.59 3.68 -24.59
N LEU A 215 -12.92 2.52 -24.48
CA LEU A 215 -12.95 1.53 -25.57
C LEU A 215 -12.95 0.03 -25.17
N ARG A 216 -13.29 -0.35 -23.93
CA ARG A 216 -13.23 -1.76 -23.50
C ARG A 216 -14.59 -2.39 -23.23
N SER A 217 -14.69 -3.70 -23.44
CA SER A 217 -15.89 -4.45 -23.06
C SER A 217 -16.05 -4.45 -21.53
N PRO A 218 -17.31 -4.47 -21.02
CA PRO A 218 -17.58 -4.44 -19.58
C PRO A 218 -16.86 -5.54 -18.80
N ASN A 219 -16.85 -6.78 -19.31
CA ASN A 219 -16.21 -7.92 -18.64
C ASN A 219 -14.69 -7.73 -18.47
N ILE A 220 -14.00 -7.16 -19.46
CA ILE A 220 -12.56 -6.85 -19.38
C ILE A 220 -12.33 -5.81 -18.29
N LEU A 221 -13.20 -4.80 -18.22
CA LEU A 221 -13.09 -3.74 -17.23
C LEU A 221 -13.26 -4.29 -15.80
N GLU A 222 -14.32 -5.06 -15.54
CA GLU A 222 -14.62 -5.64 -14.22
C GLU A 222 -13.53 -6.61 -13.75
N THR A 223 -13.08 -7.50 -14.65
CA THR A 223 -11.95 -8.39 -14.38
C THR A 223 -10.68 -7.61 -14.03
N SER A 224 -10.39 -6.56 -14.80
CA SER A 224 -9.24 -5.69 -14.54
C SER A 224 -9.36 -4.99 -13.20
N GLN A 225 -10.56 -4.56 -12.79
CA GLN A 225 -10.77 -3.98 -11.46
C GLN A 225 -10.57 -5.02 -10.36
N CYS A 226 -11.02 -6.27 -10.52
CA CYS A 226 -10.75 -7.34 -9.54
C CYS A 226 -9.25 -7.53 -9.35
N VAL A 227 -8.49 -7.73 -10.44
CA VAL A 227 -7.03 -7.93 -10.39
C VAL A 227 -6.32 -6.70 -9.84
N ARG A 228 -6.76 -5.48 -10.21
CA ARG A 228 -6.20 -4.22 -9.72
C ARG A 228 -6.31 -4.10 -8.20
N HIS A 229 -7.53 -4.24 -7.66
CA HIS A 229 -7.77 -4.09 -6.22
C HIS A 229 -7.12 -5.24 -5.43
N ALA A 230 -7.20 -6.47 -5.92
CA ALA A 230 -6.53 -7.60 -5.28
C ALA A 230 -5.00 -7.44 -5.29
N THR A 231 -4.39 -6.97 -6.39
CA THR A 231 -2.94 -6.68 -6.43
C THR A 231 -2.56 -5.58 -5.44
N ALA A 232 -3.33 -4.49 -5.38
CA ALA A 232 -3.09 -3.42 -4.41
C ALA A 232 -3.19 -3.92 -2.97
N LEU A 233 -4.24 -4.68 -2.64
CA LEU A 233 -4.43 -5.30 -1.33
C LEU A 233 -3.32 -6.31 -0.99
N TYR A 234 -2.87 -7.10 -1.97
CA TYR A 234 -1.76 -8.02 -1.77
C TYR A 234 -0.48 -7.28 -1.38
N MET A 235 -0.16 -6.19 -2.08
CA MET A 235 1.00 -5.35 -1.75
C MET A 235 0.89 -4.74 -0.34
N LEU A 236 -0.32 -4.36 0.10
CA LEU A 236 -0.57 -3.89 1.47
C LEU A 236 -0.37 -5.02 2.50
N ASN A 237 -0.92 -6.21 2.25
CA ASN A 237 -0.82 -7.37 3.14
C ASN A 237 0.65 -7.79 3.38
N ILE A 238 1.46 -7.90 2.31
CA ILE A 238 2.86 -8.34 2.43
C ILE A 238 3.76 -7.26 3.03
N HIS A 239 3.47 -5.99 2.75
CA HIS A 239 4.17 -4.86 3.35
C HIS A 239 3.85 -4.74 4.86
N GLY A 240 2.56 -4.87 5.19
CA GLY A 240 2.03 -4.82 6.54
C GLY A 240 2.17 -3.46 7.22
N THR A 241 2.04 -3.47 8.55
CA THR A 241 1.91 -2.26 9.40
C THR A 241 3.24 -1.74 9.95
N THR A 242 4.37 -2.03 9.30
CA THR A 242 5.69 -1.55 9.74
C THR A 242 5.79 -0.02 9.74
N TYR A 243 4.97 0.64 8.91
CA TYR A 243 4.85 2.09 8.79
C TYR A 243 3.50 2.58 9.34
N PHE A 244 3.11 3.83 9.04
CA PHE A 244 1.77 4.33 9.35
C PHE A 244 0.68 3.36 8.87
N SER A 245 -0.37 3.22 9.70
CA SER A 245 -1.51 2.36 9.41
C SER A 245 -2.16 2.73 8.08
N HIS A 246 -2.39 1.73 7.23
CA HIS A 246 -3.08 1.85 5.95
C HIS A 246 -4.49 1.26 6.02
N ALA A 247 -5.05 1.11 7.22
CA ALA A 247 -6.33 0.43 7.45
C ALA A 247 -7.51 1.05 6.68
N GLU A 248 -7.61 2.37 6.62
CA GLU A 248 -8.70 3.04 5.89
C GLU A 248 -8.58 2.84 4.36
N LEU A 249 -7.36 2.93 3.81
CA LEU A 249 -7.11 2.60 2.40
C LEU A 249 -7.43 1.13 2.10
N GLN A 250 -6.96 0.21 2.95
CA GLN A 250 -7.23 -1.22 2.81
C GLN A 250 -8.74 -1.51 2.86
N TRP A 251 -9.46 -0.92 3.80
CA TRP A 251 -10.92 -1.03 3.89
C TRP A 251 -11.61 -0.59 2.59
N SER A 252 -11.25 0.59 2.07
CA SER A 252 -11.80 1.14 0.83
C SER A 252 -11.57 0.20 -0.36
N LEU A 253 -10.37 -0.36 -0.47
CA LEU A 253 -10.01 -1.32 -1.52
C LEU A 253 -10.71 -2.67 -1.35
N VAL A 254 -10.90 -3.16 -0.13
CA VAL A 254 -11.66 -4.40 0.16
C VAL A 254 -13.11 -4.25 -0.26
N SER A 255 -13.75 -3.13 0.08
CA SER A 255 -15.13 -2.86 -0.34
C SER A 255 -15.24 -2.85 -1.87
N LYS A 256 -14.37 -2.11 -2.56
CA LYS A 256 -14.33 -2.09 -4.02
C LYS A 256 -14.07 -3.47 -4.62
N LEU A 257 -13.15 -4.25 -4.04
CA LEU A 257 -12.86 -5.59 -4.52
C LEU A 257 -14.10 -6.48 -4.45
N ARG A 258 -14.82 -6.45 -3.33
CA ARG A 258 -16.08 -7.19 -3.17
C ARG A 258 -17.09 -6.80 -4.24
N ASP A 259 -17.34 -5.50 -4.41
CA ASP A 259 -18.30 -4.99 -5.40
C ASP A 259 -17.93 -5.45 -6.83
N ASN A 260 -16.64 -5.44 -7.17
CA ASN A 260 -16.17 -5.92 -8.48
C ASN A 260 -16.35 -7.43 -8.66
N ILE A 261 -16.15 -8.23 -7.61
CA ILE A 261 -16.35 -9.68 -7.69
C ILE A 261 -17.84 -9.99 -7.88
N GLU A 262 -18.72 -9.31 -7.13
CA GLU A 262 -20.17 -9.47 -7.25
C GLU A 262 -20.70 -9.06 -8.64
N SER A 263 -20.01 -8.16 -9.36
CA SER A 263 -20.39 -7.75 -10.72
C SER A 263 -19.90 -8.69 -11.84
N VAL A 264 -18.89 -9.53 -11.60
CA VAL A 264 -18.29 -10.37 -12.65
C VAL A 264 -19.17 -11.59 -12.98
N PRO A 265 -19.44 -11.88 -14.27
CA PRO A 265 -20.22 -13.06 -14.65
C PRO A 265 -19.58 -14.39 -14.20
N GLY A 266 -20.37 -15.31 -13.67
CA GLY A 266 -19.89 -16.60 -13.12
C GLY A 266 -19.10 -17.48 -14.11
N LEU A 267 -19.24 -17.30 -15.43
CA LEU A 267 -18.44 -18.01 -16.44
C LEU A 267 -16.95 -17.61 -16.42
N PHE A 268 -16.64 -16.35 -16.10
CA PHE A 268 -15.25 -15.88 -15.94
C PHE A 268 -14.55 -16.60 -14.77
N MET A 269 -15.30 -16.82 -13.69
CA MET A 269 -14.83 -17.46 -12.46
C MET A 269 -14.38 -18.92 -12.67
N ILE A 270 -14.92 -19.60 -13.69
CA ILE A 270 -14.66 -21.01 -13.98
C ILE A 270 -13.36 -21.20 -14.80
N HIS A 271 -13.00 -20.27 -15.68
CA HIS A 271 -11.80 -20.36 -16.54
C HIS A 271 -10.52 -19.95 -15.82
N HIS A 272 -10.61 -19.05 -14.83
CA HIS A 272 -9.46 -18.49 -14.11
C HIS A 272 -9.46 -18.91 -12.62
N ARG A 273 -9.78 -20.18 -12.32
CA ARG A 273 -9.99 -20.65 -10.94
C ARG A 273 -8.84 -20.33 -9.98
N PRO A 274 -7.56 -20.59 -10.31
CA PRO A 274 -6.47 -20.27 -9.38
C PRO A 274 -6.38 -18.77 -9.09
N LEU A 275 -6.64 -17.93 -10.09
CA LEU A 275 -6.66 -16.48 -9.91
C LEU A 275 -7.80 -16.04 -8.98
N LEU A 276 -9.00 -16.60 -9.15
CA LEU A 276 -10.11 -16.28 -8.26
C LEU A 276 -9.83 -16.74 -6.82
N LEU A 277 -9.33 -17.96 -6.64
CA LEU A 277 -8.93 -18.45 -5.33
C LEU A 277 -7.93 -17.48 -4.68
N TRP A 278 -6.92 -17.04 -5.44
CA TRP A 278 -5.96 -16.05 -4.97
C TRP A 278 -6.61 -14.72 -4.58
N ILE A 279 -7.52 -14.18 -5.40
CA ILE A 279 -8.27 -12.95 -5.11
C ILE A 279 -9.06 -13.09 -3.80
N LEU A 280 -9.77 -14.20 -3.61
CA LEU A 280 -10.56 -14.46 -2.39
C LEU A 280 -9.67 -14.53 -1.15
N PHE A 281 -8.55 -15.24 -1.23
CA PHE A 281 -7.58 -15.33 -0.13
C PHE A 281 -6.94 -13.98 0.22
N VAL A 282 -6.59 -13.18 -0.79
CA VAL A 282 -6.15 -11.79 -0.57
C VAL A 282 -7.22 -10.99 0.17
N GLY A 283 -8.47 -11.15 -0.23
CA GLY A 283 -9.63 -10.53 0.41
C GLY A 283 -9.83 -10.98 1.86
N ILE A 284 -9.70 -12.28 2.18
CA ILE A 284 -9.78 -12.79 3.56
C ILE A 284 -8.72 -12.12 4.44
N VAL A 285 -7.47 -12.14 4.00
CA VAL A 285 -6.34 -11.57 4.75
C VAL A 285 -6.52 -10.07 4.94
N ALA A 286 -6.91 -9.34 3.88
CA ALA A 286 -7.09 -7.89 3.93
C ALA A 286 -8.32 -7.44 4.72
N SER A 287 -9.35 -8.29 4.82
CA SER A 287 -10.59 -7.96 5.54
C SER A 287 -10.59 -8.46 6.97
N TYR A 288 -9.53 -9.09 7.46
CA TYR A 288 -9.50 -9.66 8.82
C TYR A 288 -9.91 -8.64 9.90
N GLY A 289 -10.82 -9.04 10.78
CA GLY A 289 -11.36 -8.17 11.83
C GLY A 289 -12.36 -7.11 11.35
N THR A 290 -12.79 -7.15 10.08
CA THR A 290 -13.77 -6.22 9.51
C THR A 290 -15.11 -6.91 9.19
N PRO A 291 -16.22 -6.18 9.06
CA PRO A 291 -17.50 -6.68 8.54
C PRO A 291 -17.45 -7.30 7.14
N HIS A 292 -16.43 -7.03 6.33
CA HIS A 292 -16.27 -7.68 5.03
C HIS A 292 -15.71 -9.11 5.13
N HIS A 293 -15.07 -9.46 6.24
CA HIS A 293 -14.39 -10.75 6.42
C HIS A 293 -15.29 -11.98 6.23
N PRO A 294 -16.51 -12.02 6.81
CA PRO A 294 -17.37 -13.20 6.67
C PRO A 294 -17.72 -13.49 5.21
N TRP A 295 -17.94 -12.45 4.39
CA TRP A 295 -18.27 -12.61 2.98
C TRP A 295 -17.13 -13.30 2.20
N PHE A 296 -15.90 -12.80 2.32
CA PHE A 296 -14.74 -13.43 1.65
C PHE A 296 -14.47 -14.85 2.16
N THR A 297 -14.70 -15.09 3.46
CA THR A 297 -14.52 -16.41 4.08
C THR A 297 -15.50 -17.42 3.48
N THR A 298 -16.80 -17.09 3.43
CA THR A 298 -17.83 -17.95 2.84
C THR A 298 -17.58 -18.22 1.35
N GLU A 299 -17.26 -17.18 0.56
CA GLU A 299 -16.98 -17.37 -0.87
C GLU A 299 -15.75 -18.25 -1.11
N ALA A 300 -14.68 -18.08 -0.32
CA ALA A 300 -13.49 -18.92 -0.43
C ALA A 300 -13.72 -20.37 0.00
N GLU A 301 -14.52 -20.60 1.04
CA GLU A 301 -14.90 -21.94 1.51
C GLU A 301 -15.69 -22.71 0.44
N LEU A 302 -16.71 -22.06 -0.14
CA LEU A 302 -17.49 -22.62 -1.25
C LEU A 302 -16.60 -22.94 -2.45
N PHE A 303 -15.67 -22.03 -2.77
CA PHE A 303 -14.80 -22.19 -3.93
C PHE A 303 -13.69 -23.23 -3.72
N ALA A 304 -13.11 -23.31 -2.51
CA ALA A 304 -12.14 -24.33 -2.14
C ALA A 304 -12.78 -25.73 -2.19
N SER A 305 -14.01 -25.86 -1.69
CA SER A 305 -14.81 -27.09 -1.79
C SER A 305 -15.07 -27.47 -3.25
N TYR A 306 -15.44 -26.50 -4.10
CA TYR A 306 -15.62 -26.72 -5.54
C TYR A 306 -14.33 -27.18 -6.23
N MET A 307 -13.18 -26.65 -5.82
CA MET A 307 -11.86 -27.08 -6.31
C MET A 307 -11.35 -28.37 -5.66
N SER A 308 -12.09 -28.95 -4.71
CA SER A 308 -11.69 -30.15 -3.95
C SER A 308 -10.35 -30.00 -3.22
N LEU A 309 -10.01 -28.78 -2.77
CA LEU A 309 -8.80 -28.53 -2.00
C LEU A 309 -9.01 -29.01 -0.56
N GLN A 310 -8.11 -29.87 -0.07
CA GLN A 310 -8.24 -30.48 1.28
C GLN A 310 -7.14 -30.04 2.22
N THR A 311 -6.00 -29.61 1.69
CA THR A 311 -4.82 -29.29 2.48
C THR A 311 -4.29 -27.90 2.18
N TRP A 312 -3.59 -27.32 3.16
CA TRP A 312 -2.86 -26.06 2.95
C TRP A 312 -1.85 -26.18 1.81
N ASP A 313 -1.15 -27.31 1.68
CA ASP A 313 -0.09 -27.45 0.69
C ASP A 313 -0.64 -27.41 -0.75
N GLU A 314 -1.78 -28.05 -1.02
CA GLU A 314 -2.49 -27.95 -2.31
C GLU A 314 -2.94 -26.52 -2.62
N THR A 315 -3.49 -25.84 -1.62
CA THR A 315 -3.93 -24.45 -1.73
C THR A 315 -2.74 -23.52 -1.95
N ALA A 316 -1.66 -23.68 -1.19
CA ALA A 316 -0.45 -22.88 -1.29
C ALA A 316 0.16 -22.98 -2.69
N LEU A 317 0.28 -24.19 -3.25
CA LEU A 317 0.75 -24.38 -4.63
C LEU A 317 -0.09 -23.58 -5.63
N SER A 318 -1.42 -23.62 -5.50
CA SER A 318 -2.33 -22.86 -6.37
C SER A 318 -2.16 -21.34 -6.24
N LEU A 319 -1.95 -20.84 -5.02
CA LEU A 319 -1.71 -19.41 -4.75
C LEU A 319 -0.33 -18.96 -5.28
N GLU A 320 0.69 -19.82 -5.15
CA GLU A 320 2.08 -19.57 -5.57
C GLU A 320 2.23 -19.46 -7.09
N GLU A 321 1.44 -20.20 -7.86
CA GLU A 321 1.44 -20.11 -9.32
C GLU A 321 0.93 -18.76 -9.84
N VAL A 322 0.03 -18.11 -9.09
CA VAL A 322 -0.59 -16.83 -9.44
C VAL A 322 0.34 -15.65 -9.14
N LEU A 323 0.51 -15.28 -7.87
CA LEU A 323 1.37 -14.18 -7.43
C LEU A 323 1.76 -14.37 -5.97
N TRP A 324 3.05 -14.57 -5.70
CA TRP A 324 3.50 -14.88 -4.34
C TRP A 324 4.86 -14.32 -3.97
N PHE A 325 4.89 -13.52 -2.90
CA PHE A 325 6.07 -13.04 -2.23
C PHE A 325 6.49 -14.01 -1.12
N LYS A 326 7.56 -14.76 -1.38
CA LYS A 326 8.09 -15.79 -0.47
C LYS A 326 8.64 -15.16 0.81
N SER A 327 7.85 -15.20 1.88
CA SER A 327 8.29 -14.82 3.22
C SER A 327 7.54 -15.61 4.30
N PRO A 328 8.15 -15.90 5.46
CA PRO A 328 7.47 -16.60 6.55
C PRO A 328 6.20 -15.90 7.03
N ARG A 329 6.17 -14.56 6.95
CA ARG A 329 4.99 -13.77 7.30
C ARG A 329 3.85 -13.99 6.30
N THR A 330 4.16 -13.95 5.00
CA THR A 330 3.17 -14.19 3.94
C THR A 330 2.55 -15.57 4.11
N GLU A 331 3.38 -16.61 4.29
CA GLU A 331 2.90 -17.97 4.49
C GLU A 331 2.01 -18.07 5.74
N HIS A 332 2.44 -17.47 6.85
CA HIS A 332 1.69 -17.51 8.10
C HIS A 332 0.28 -16.88 7.99
N ILE A 333 0.17 -15.67 7.43
CA ILE A 333 -1.14 -14.96 7.38
C ILE A 333 -2.12 -15.64 6.41
N PHE A 334 -1.64 -16.22 5.31
CA PHE A 334 -2.50 -16.95 4.38
C PHE A 334 -2.84 -18.36 4.88
N ARG A 335 -1.92 -19.02 5.60
CA ARG A 335 -2.24 -20.30 6.27
C ARG A 335 -3.30 -20.10 7.35
N GLN A 336 -3.23 -19.03 8.13
CA GLN A 336 -4.29 -18.69 9.09
C GLN A 336 -5.64 -18.46 8.42
N ALA A 337 -5.65 -17.81 7.26
CA ALA A 337 -6.88 -17.65 6.45
C ALA A 337 -7.44 -19.01 5.99
N TRP A 338 -6.59 -19.93 5.56
CA TRP A 338 -6.98 -21.29 5.18
C TRP A 338 -7.55 -22.08 6.35
N GLU A 339 -6.85 -22.08 7.50
CA GLU A 339 -7.31 -22.75 8.72
C GLU A 339 -8.67 -22.20 9.16
N GLY A 340 -8.88 -20.88 9.03
CA GLY A 340 -10.15 -20.22 9.29
C GLY A 340 -11.30 -20.81 8.47
N ILE A 341 -11.15 -20.95 7.15
CA ILE A 341 -12.22 -21.50 6.29
C ILE A 341 -12.47 -23.00 6.55
N MET A 342 -11.45 -23.77 6.90
CA MET A 342 -11.59 -25.21 7.17
C MET A 342 -12.23 -25.52 8.54
N THR A 343 -12.24 -24.57 9.47
CA THR A 343 -12.87 -24.73 10.79
C THR A 343 -14.38 -24.47 10.79
N VAL A 344 -14.91 -23.85 9.73
CA VAL A 344 -16.34 -23.50 9.58
C VAL A 344 -17.15 -24.63 8.93
N SER A 345 -16.48 -25.61 8.34
CA SER A 345 -17.08 -26.78 7.65
C SER A 345 -17.42 -27.96 8.56
#